data_AF-A0A923P136-F1
#
_entry.id   AF-A0A923P136-F1
#
_cell.length_a   1.000
_cell.length_b   1.000
_cell.length_c   1.000
_cell.angle_alpha   90.00
_cell.angle_beta   90.00
_cell.angle_gamma   90.00
#
_symmetry.space_group_name_H-M   'P 1'
#
loop_
_entity.id
_entity.type
_entity.pdbx_description
1 polymer ?
#
loop_
_entity_poly.entity_id
_entity_poly.type
_entity_poly.pdbx_seq_one_letter_code
_entity_poly.pdbx_strand_id
1 'polypeptide(L)'
;MLDQQLRAILRDALQLGERAARLEADSALLGALPELDSMAVVEVITALEDQFGIVVHDDEISADTFATFGSLVHFVQGKVTQ
;
A
#
# COMPACT_ATOMS: atom_id res chain seq x y z
N MET A 1 -0.06 13.59 -4.24
CA MET A 1 0.99 13.71 -3.19
C MET A 1 1.02 12.45 -2.34
N LEU A 2 -0.16 11.99 -1.88
CA LEU A 2 -0.34 10.70 -1.21
C LEU A 2 0.26 9.53 -2.01
N ASP A 3 0.09 9.54 -3.33
CA ASP A 3 0.62 8.55 -4.27
C ASP A 3 2.14 8.41 -4.16
N GLN A 4 2.87 9.52 -4.09
CA GLN A 4 4.34 9.49 -3.99
C GLN A 4 4.79 8.94 -2.64
N GLN A 5 4.12 9.32 -1.55
CA GLN A 5 4.42 8.75 -0.23
C GLN A 5 4.11 7.26 -0.18
N LEU A 6 2.97 6.85 -0.72
CA LEU A 6 2.58 5.44 -0.77
C LEU A 6 3.59 4.61 -1.58
N ARG A 7 4.07 5.12 -2.72
CA ARG A 7 5.15 4.48 -3.49
C ARG A 7 6.42 4.34 -2.67
N ALA A 8 6.81 5.35 -1.90
CA ALA A 8 7.99 5.29 -1.05
C ALA A 8 7.84 4.24 0.07
N ILE A 9 6.64 4.14 0.67
CA ILE A 9 6.33 3.14 1.69
C ILE A 9 6.39 1.74 1.12
N LEU A 10 5.70 1.49 -0.01
CA LEU A 10 5.75 0.19 -0.69
C LEU A 10 7.17 -0.15 -1.15
N ARG A 11 7.95 0.83 -1.59
CA ARG A 11 9.36 0.64 -1.95
C ARG A 11 10.16 0.09 -0.77
N ASP A 12 10.01 0.69 0.40
CA ASP A 12 10.84 0.39 1.56
C ASP A 12 10.36 -0.87 2.27
N ALA A 13 9.03 -1.06 2.40
CA ALA A 13 8.43 -2.27 2.96
C ALA A 13 8.69 -3.51 2.09
N LEU A 14 8.47 -3.42 0.78
CA LEU A 14 8.61 -4.56 -0.14
C LEU A 14 10.00 -4.64 -0.80
N GLN A 15 10.92 -3.75 -0.42
CA GLN A 15 12.29 -3.66 -0.96
C GLN A 15 12.36 -3.62 -2.50
N LEU A 16 11.36 -3.01 -3.16
CA LEU A 16 11.21 -3.01 -4.62
C LEU A 16 12.21 -2.10 -5.36
N GLY A 17 12.88 -1.19 -4.65
CA GLY A 17 13.81 -0.23 -5.23
C GLY A 17 13.15 0.66 -6.30
N GLU A 18 13.76 0.77 -7.47
CA GLU A 18 13.24 1.63 -8.55
C GLU A 18 11.90 1.13 -9.15
N ARG A 19 11.52 -0.13 -8.93
CA ARG A 19 10.25 -0.68 -9.45
C ARG A 19 9.05 0.02 -8.82
N ALA A 20 9.13 0.36 -7.54
CA ALA A 20 8.06 1.08 -6.85
C ALA A 20 7.75 2.45 -7.46
N ALA A 21 8.76 3.11 -8.06
CA ALA A 21 8.56 4.39 -8.73
C ALA A 21 7.69 4.28 -9.99
N ARG A 22 7.60 3.08 -10.59
CA ARG A 22 6.79 2.77 -11.77
C ARG A 22 5.37 2.29 -11.46
N LEU A 23 5.00 2.19 -10.18
CA LEU A 23 3.65 1.78 -9.78
C LEU A 23 2.63 2.88 -10.09
N GLU A 24 1.72 2.63 -11.03
CA GLU A 24 0.62 3.54 -11.38
C GLU A 24 -0.71 3.05 -10.80
N ALA A 25 -1.77 3.86 -10.84
CA ALA A 25 -3.05 3.53 -10.19
C ALA A 25 -3.66 2.19 -10.65
N ASP A 26 -3.43 1.86 -11.91
CA ASP A 26 -3.83 0.64 -12.61
C ASP A 26 -2.83 -0.52 -12.46
N SER A 27 -1.69 -0.30 -11.79
CA SER A 27 -0.75 -1.36 -11.47
C SER A 27 -1.32 -2.28 -10.39
N ALA A 28 -1.46 -3.56 -10.73
CA ALA A 28 -1.79 -4.60 -9.76
C ALA A 28 -0.67 -4.72 -8.71
N LEU A 29 -1.05 -4.86 -7.45
CA LEU A 29 -0.10 -5.14 -6.36
C LEU A 29 -0.19 -6.62 -6.00
N LEU A 30 -1.38 -7.06 -5.58
CA LEU A 30 -1.64 -8.45 -5.22
C LEU A 30 -1.58 -9.36 -6.47
N GLY A 31 -0.72 -10.37 -6.41
CA GLY A 31 -0.48 -11.32 -7.50
C GLY A 31 0.52 -10.85 -8.56
N ALA A 32 0.76 -9.54 -8.69
CA ALA A 32 1.79 -9.00 -9.60
C ALA A 32 3.14 -8.78 -8.90
N LEU A 33 3.12 -8.45 -7.61
CA LEU A 33 4.31 -8.37 -6.77
C LEU A 33 4.46 -9.69 -5.99
N PRO A 34 5.43 -10.55 -6.35
CA PRO A 34 5.70 -11.75 -5.56
C PRO A 34 6.16 -11.45 -4.14
N GLU A 35 6.66 -10.23 -3.89
CA GLU A 35 7.12 -9.76 -2.59
C GLU A 35 5.95 -9.41 -1.64
N LEU A 36 4.75 -9.14 -2.17
CA LEU A 36 3.57 -8.84 -1.37
C LEU A 36 2.95 -10.15 -0.85
N ASP A 37 3.57 -10.73 0.16
CA ASP A 37 3.08 -11.92 0.87
C ASP A 37 2.24 -11.57 2.12
N SER A 38 1.73 -12.58 2.83
CA SER A 38 0.94 -12.38 4.05
C SER A 38 1.66 -11.62 5.17
N MET A 39 2.99 -11.66 5.23
CA MET A 39 3.79 -10.94 6.23
C MET A 39 4.11 -9.51 5.78
N ALA A 40 4.40 -9.34 4.49
CA ALA A 40 4.69 -8.05 3.89
C ALA A 40 3.46 -7.12 3.91
N VAL A 41 2.24 -7.67 3.80
CA VAL A 41 1.00 -6.90 3.99
C VAL A 41 0.97 -6.23 5.37
N VAL A 42 1.37 -6.96 6.43
CA VAL A 42 1.42 -6.41 7.79
C VAL A 42 2.46 -5.29 7.89
N GLU A 43 3.66 -5.49 7.32
CA GLU A 43 4.70 -4.44 7.29
C GLU A 43 4.24 -3.18 6.53
N VAL A 44 3.60 -3.35 5.36
CA VAL A 44 3.04 -2.24 4.60
C VAL A 44 2.03 -1.50 5.45
N ILE A 45 1.10 -2.20 6.10
CA ILE A 45 0.07 -1.57 6.94
C ILE A 45 0.70 -0.81 8.09
N THR A 46 1.61 -1.42 8.84
CA THR A 46 2.31 -0.75 9.94
C THR A 46 3.02 0.52 9.46
N ALA A 47 3.67 0.48 8.29
CA ALA A 47 4.31 1.65 7.72
C ALA A 47 3.30 2.72 7.25
N LEU A 48 2.11 2.33 6.79
CA LEU A 48 1.03 3.27 6.46
C LEU A 48 0.50 3.96 7.71
N GLU A 49 0.26 3.20 8.78
CA GLU A 49 -0.20 3.74 10.07
C GLU A 49 0.81 4.73 10.64
N ASP A 50 2.11 4.40 10.62
CA ASP A 50 3.18 5.27 11.14
C ASP A 50 3.36 6.54 10.28
N GLN A 51 3.34 6.44 8.95
CA GLN A 51 3.55 7.57 8.04
C GLN A 51 2.35 8.50 7.92
N PHE A 52 1.14 7.93 7.86
CA PHE A 52 -0.09 8.70 7.64
C PHE A 52 -0.86 8.95 8.94
N GLY A 53 -0.48 8.32 10.05
CA GLY A 53 -1.20 8.43 11.33
C GLY A 53 -2.60 7.82 11.28
N ILE A 54 -2.83 6.85 10.39
CA ILE A 54 -4.12 6.17 10.22
C ILE A 54 -4.17 4.90 11.05
N VAL A 55 -5.37 4.35 11.24
CA VAL A 55 -5.58 3.02 11.81
C VAL A 55 -6.29 2.14 10.79
N VAL A 56 -5.70 0.98 10.50
CA VAL A 56 -6.22 -0.01 9.56
C VAL A 56 -6.64 -1.24 10.37
N HIS A 57 -7.92 -1.56 10.34
CA HIS A 57 -8.41 -2.75 11.04
C HIS A 57 -8.31 -4.01 10.16
N ASP A 58 -8.15 -5.19 10.77
CA ASP A 58 -8.06 -6.47 10.06
C ASP A 58 -9.24 -6.75 9.12
N ASP A 59 -10.44 -6.28 9.45
CA ASP A 59 -11.64 -6.40 8.60
C ASP A 59 -11.59 -5.56 7.33
N GLU A 60 -10.71 -4.54 7.28
CA GLU A 60 -10.48 -3.69 6.11
C GLU A 60 -9.34 -4.20 5.22
N ILE A 61 -8.53 -5.12 5.76
CA ILE A 61 -7.44 -5.79 5.04
C ILE A 61 -8.05 -6.87 4.15
N SER A 62 -8.34 -6.49 2.90
CA SER A 62 -8.89 -7.39 1.90
C SER A 62 -8.04 -7.44 0.64
N ALA A 63 -8.21 -8.51 -0.14
CA ALA A 63 -7.58 -8.63 -1.45
C ALA A 63 -7.98 -7.49 -2.39
N ASP A 64 -9.18 -6.93 -2.24
CA ASP A 64 -9.68 -5.79 -3.03
C ASP A 64 -8.94 -4.48 -2.69
N THR A 65 -8.65 -4.25 -1.39
CA THR A 65 -7.87 -3.08 -0.92
C THR A 65 -6.46 -3.09 -1.51
N PHE A 66 -5.85 -4.28 -1.58
CA PHE A 66 -4.50 -4.50 -2.12
C PHE A 66 -4.48 -4.95 -3.59
N ALA A 67 -5.61 -4.93 -4.29
CA ALA A 67 -5.69 -5.42 -5.66
C ALA A 67 -4.82 -4.58 -6.60
N THR A 68 -4.93 -3.24 -6.48
CA THR A 68 -4.19 -2.28 -7.28
C THR A 68 -3.64 -1.16 -6.42
N PHE A 69 -2.62 -0.48 -6.92
CA PHE A 69 -2.07 0.70 -6.27
C PHE A 69 -3.14 1.80 -6.10
N GLY A 70 -4.02 1.98 -7.09
CA GLY A 70 -5.13 2.94 -7.01
C GLY A 70 -6.14 2.60 -5.91
N SER A 71 -6.48 1.32 -5.73
CA SER A 71 -7.34 0.87 -4.62
C SER A 71 -6.72 1.24 -3.27
N LEU A 72 -5.43 1.00 -3.09
CA LEU A 72 -4.72 1.29 -1.85
C LEU A 72 -4.61 2.79 -1.59
N VAL A 73 -4.31 3.60 -2.63
CA VAL A 73 -4.33 5.08 -2.54
C VAL A 73 -5.70 5.57 -2.07
N HIS A 74 -6.77 5.09 -2.70
CA HIS A 74 -8.13 5.52 -2.38
C HIS A 74 -8.52 5.13 -0.95
N PHE A 75 -8.13 3.93 -0.51
CA PHE A 75 -8.34 3.47 0.87
C PHE A 75 -7.64 4.39 1.88
N VAL A 76 -6.33 4.62 1.70
CA VAL A 76 -5.55 5.49 2.59
C VAL A 76 -6.07 6.93 2.58
N GLN A 77 -6.44 7.45 1.41
CA GLN A 77 -7.01 8.79 1.29
C GLN A 77 -8.33 8.94 2.05
N GLY A 78 -9.19 7.92 2.00
CA GLY A 78 -10.42 7.87 2.78
C GLY A 78 -10.17 7.88 4.29
N LYS A 79 -9.10 7.24 4.75
CA LYS A 79 -8.69 7.20 6.17
C LYS A 79 -8.10 8.51 6.67
N VAL A 80 -7.20 9.11 5.90
CA VAL A 80 -6.54 10.39 6.28
C VAL A 80 -7.54 11.54 6.35
N THR A 81 -8.63 11.46 5.58
CA THR A 81 -9.68 12.49 5.56
C THR A 81 -10.76 12.28 6.63
N GLN A 82 -10.71 11.16 7.36
CA GLN A 82 -11.73 10.78 8.33
C GLN A 82 -11.49 11.38 9.72
#